data_AF-A0A940RBU1-F1
#
_entry.id   AF-A0A940RBU1-F1
#
_cell.length_a   1.000
_cell.length_b   1.000
_cell.length_c   1.000
_cell.angle_alpha   90.00
_cell.angle_beta   90.00
_cell.angle_gamma   90.00
#
_symmetry.space_group_name_H-M   'P 1'
#
loop_
_entity.id
_entity.type
_entity.pdbx_description
1 polymer ?
#
loop_
_entity_poly.entity_id
_entity_poly.type
_entity_poly.pdbx_seq_one_letter_code
_entity_poly.pdbx_strand_id
1 'polypeptide(L)'
;MKTVFAFVLAALLISCSNNNKSSGNGTVYLRTFYTAFAGGSLTISWIYLGKDGTIVYNPRHGVDPINIEAEKKDNEKNVGTYEIDGNKMKIVWSNGKENEWGIEKEKGEITIIDGGIVTVPDKFEKGETIKGKFAALAVSSGFSRVQSFVFKKDGKFDVVTSTAVSNDYASSYGENNKGGTYELEGNTLRMEFEDGRKEAATITHWKQDDGKLHLVINDSSFPQED
;
A
#
# COMPACT_ATOMS: atom_id res chain seq x y z
N MET A 1 0.92 8.46 -71.45
CA MET A 1 0.71 7.48 -70.36
C MET A 1 1.88 7.58 -69.40
N LYS A 2 1.68 8.18 -68.22
CA LYS A 2 2.69 8.27 -67.16
C LYS A 2 2.20 7.41 -65.99
N THR A 3 2.93 6.33 -65.74
CA THR A 3 2.70 5.39 -64.65
C THR A 3 3.15 6.04 -63.34
N VAL A 4 2.24 6.22 -62.39
CA VAL A 4 2.57 6.70 -61.04
C VAL A 4 2.70 5.47 -60.14
N PHE A 5 3.92 5.21 -59.68
CA PHE A 5 4.22 4.27 -58.60
C PHE A 5 3.79 4.91 -57.27
N ALA A 6 2.77 4.34 -56.61
CA ALA A 6 2.45 4.69 -55.23
C ALA A 6 3.25 3.78 -54.30
N PHE A 7 4.18 4.38 -53.56
CA PHE A 7 4.94 3.74 -52.50
C PHE A 7 4.01 3.40 -51.32
N VAL A 8 4.03 2.15 -50.90
CA VAL A 8 3.40 1.67 -49.67
C VAL A 8 4.21 2.20 -48.48
N LEU A 9 3.62 3.11 -47.71
CA LEU A 9 4.18 3.61 -46.47
C LEU A 9 3.95 2.56 -45.37
N ALA A 10 4.98 1.75 -45.06
CA ALA A 10 4.96 0.86 -43.92
C ALA A 10 5.14 1.67 -42.63
N ALA A 11 4.05 1.85 -41.88
CA ALA A 11 4.09 2.43 -40.55
C ALA A 11 4.72 1.42 -39.57
N LEU A 12 5.98 1.66 -39.20
CA LEU A 12 6.63 1.01 -38.07
C LEU A 12 5.94 1.48 -36.79
N LEU A 13 5.08 0.64 -36.23
CA LEU A 13 4.64 0.74 -34.85
C LEU A 13 5.84 0.39 -33.96
N ILE A 14 6.63 1.40 -33.61
CA ILE A 14 7.57 1.32 -32.49
C ILE A 14 6.71 1.29 -31.24
N SER A 15 6.38 0.08 -30.78
CA SER A 15 5.89 -0.16 -29.44
C SER A 15 7.04 0.17 -28.48
N CYS A 16 7.14 1.44 -28.09
CA CYS A 16 7.91 1.82 -26.93
C CYS A 16 7.23 1.19 -25.72
N SER A 17 7.77 0.06 -25.27
CA SER A 17 7.55 -0.46 -23.93
C SER A 17 8.16 0.54 -22.95
N ASN A 18 7.43 1.63 -22.71
CA ASN A 18 7.74 2.56 -21.66
C ASN A 18 7.40 1.85 -20.35
N ASN A 19 8.43 1.37 -19.67
CA ASN A 19 8.37 1.12 -18.23
C ASN A 19 8.12 2.48 -17.55
N ASN A 20 6.87 2.95 -17.59
CA ASN A 20 6.41 4.18 -16.98
C ASN A 20 6.38 4.00 -15.45
N LYS A 21 7.55 3.99 -14.83
CA LYS A 21 7.68 4.45 -13.45
C LYS A 21 7.30 5.94 -13.48
N SER A 22 6.06 6.26 -13.10
CA SER A 22 5.69 7.64 -12.83
C SER A 22 6.62 8.15 -11.72
N SER A 23 7.37 9.22 -11.99
CA SER A 23 8.16 9.89 -10.96
C SER A 23 7.20 10.30 -9.86
N GLY A 24 7.38 9.80 -8.63
CA GLY A 24 6.47 9.92 -7.48
C GLY A 24 6.06 11.35 -7.09
N ASN A 25 5.22 11.97 -7.91
CA ASN A 25 4.75 13.35 -7.76
C ASN A 25 3.36 13.40 -7.15
N GLY A 26 2.92 12.36 -6.44
CA GLY A 26 1.65 12.33 -5.73
C GLY A 26 1.78 12.60 -4.23
N THR A 27 0.64 12.69 -3.56
CA THR A 27 0.55 12.70 -2.09
C THR A 27 -0.04 11.37 -1.64
N VAL A 28 0.58 10.76 -0.64
CA VAL A 28 0.03 9.58 0.04
C VAL A 28 -0.67 10.04 1.31
N TYR A 29 -1.85 9.49 1.54
CA TYR A 29 -2.67 9.71 2.71
C TYR A 29 -2.86 8.39 3.45
N LEU A 30 -2.68 8.43 4.77
CA LEU A 30 -3.16 7.40 5.68
C LEU A 30 -4.58 7.78 6.13
N ARG A 31 -5.57 6.97 5.76
CA ARG A 31 -6.97 7.13 6.15
C ARG A 31 -7.29 6.24 7.34
N THR A 32 -7.97 6.82 8.32
CA THR A 32 -8.53 6.12 9.47
C THR A 32 -10.04 6.33 9.51
N PHE A 33 -10.79 5.25 9.69
CA PHE A 33 -12.25 5.27 9.69
C PHE A 33 -12.79 4.40 10.82
N TYR A 34 -13.67 4.96 11.65
CA TYR A 34 -14.29 4.23 12.76
C TYR A 34 -15.68 3.75 12.38
N THR A 35 -15.89 2.44 12.31
CA THR A 35 -17.21 1.88 11.98
C THR A 35 -18.05 1.72 13.24
N ALA A 36 -18.99 2.65 13.47
CA ALA A 36 -19.86 2.60 14.66
C ALA A 36 -20.86 1.42 14.65
N PHE A 37 -21.17 0.86 13.48
CA PHE A 37 -22.32 -0.06 13.32
C PHE A 37 -22.04 -1.55 13.60
N ALA A 38 -20.80 -1.94 13.92
CA ALA A 38 -20.44 -3.35 14.14
C ALA A 38 -19.44 -3.57 15.30
N GLY A 39 -19.58 -2.81 16.39
CA GLY A 39 -18.74 -2.99 17.58
C GLY A 39 -17.45 -2.17 17.60
N GLY A 40 -17.33 -1.16 16.73
CA GLY A 40 -16.33 -0.10 16.89
C GLY A 40 -14.90 -0.53 16.55
N SER A 41 -14.66 -1.00 15.32
CA SER A 41 -13.31 -1.23 14.84
C SER A 41 -12.78 -0.05 14.03
N LEU A 42 -11.52 0.31 14.30
CA LEU A 42 -10.76 1.21 13.47
C LEU A 42 -10.36 0.47 12.18
N THR A 43 -10.70 1.05 11.05
CA THR A 43 -10.22 0.63 9.73
C THR A 43 -9.11 1.57 9.30
N ILE A 44 -8.01 1.00 8.79
CA ILE A 44 -6.88 1.73 8.24
C ILE A 44 -6.83 1.46 6.74
N SER A 45 -6.62 2.50 5.94
CA SER A 45 -6.39 2.37 4.50
C SER A 45 -5.46 3.46 3.99
N TRP A 46 -4.91 3.24 2.80
CA TRP A 46 -3.98 4.15 2.14
C TRP A 46 -4.57 4.69 0.86
N ILE A 47 -4.31 5.96 0.56
CA ILE A 47 -4.76 6.61 -0.67
C ILE A 47 -3.58 7.36 -1.27
N TYR A 48 -3.11 6.92 -2.43
CA TYR A 48 -2.16 7.69 -3.23
C TYR A 48 -2.92 8.53 -4.26
N LEU A 49 -2.66 9.84 -4.28
CA LEU A 49 -3.21 10.80 -5.24
C LEU A 49 -2.06 11.41 -6.05
N GLY A 50 -1.89 10.96 -7.29
CA GLY A 50 -0.93 11.49 -8.24
C GLY A 50 -1.36 12.85 -8.79
N LYS A 51 -0.42 13.79 -8.95
CA LYS A 51 -0.68 15.09 -9.60
C LYS A 51 -1.17 14.99 -11.04
N ASP A 52 -0.96 13.84 -11.67
CA ASP A 52 -1.46 13.49 -13.01
C ASP A 52 -2.91 13.02 -13.02
N GLY A 53 -3.61 13.04 -11.88
CA GLY A 53 -4.97 12.54 -11.73
C GLY A 53 -5.05 11.04 -11.48
N THR A 54 -3.93 10.35 -11.20
CA THR A 54 -3.95 8.93 -10.85
C THR A 54 -4.34 8.70 -9.40
N ILE A 55 -5.22 7.75 -9.12
CA ILE A 55 -5.52 7.29 -7.75
C ILE A 55 -5.16 5.81 -7.59
N VAL A 56 -4.55 5.48 -6.45
CA VAL A 56 -4.37 4.10 -6.00
C VAL A 56 -4.85 3.96 -4.56
N TYR A 57 -5.86 3.12 -4.34
CA TYR A 57 -6.39 2.76 -3.04
C TYR A 57 -5.69 1.49 -2.52
N ASN A 58 -5.19 1.54 -1.28
CA ASN A 58 -4.37 0.47 -0.68
C ASN A 58 -3.26 -0.05 -1.63
N PRO A 59 -2.24 0.78 -1.97
CA PRO A 59 -1.15 0.36 -2.85
C PRO A 59 -0.43 -0.88 -2.30
N ARG A 60 -0.28 -1.90 -3.15
CA ARG A 60 0.32 -3.21 -2.81
C ARG A 60 1.83 -3.28 -3.07
N HIS A 61 2.40 -2.31 -3.78
CA HIS A 61 3.81 -2.32 -4.20
C HIS A 61 4.62 -1.14 -3.65
N GLY A 62 4.07 -0.45 -2.65
CA GLY A 62 4.62 0.80 -2.10
C GLY A 62 4.32 2.02 -2.97
N VAL A 63 4.75 3.19 -2.51
CA VAL A 63 4.38 4.49 -3.09
C VAL A 63 5.57 5.40 -3.46
N ASP A 64 6.80 5.01 -3.11
CA ASP A 64 8.04 5.75 -3.36
C ASP A 64 9.05 4.88 -4.15
N PRO A 65 9.03 4.91 -5.50
CA PRO A 65 7.95 5.43 -6.34
C PRO A 65 6.79 4.44 -6.46
N ILE A 66 5.59 4.95 -6.76
CA ILE A 66 4.42 4.15 -7.12
C ILE A 66 4.68 3.39 -8.43
N ASN A 67 4.29 2.11 -8.49
CA ASN A 67 4.37 1.29 -9.71
C ASN A 67 2.97 1.01 -10.25
N ILE A 68 2.43 1.94 -11.04
CA ILE A 68 1.06 1.87 -11.56
C ILE A 68 0.80 0.60 -12.38
N GLU A 69 1.76 0.14 -13.16
CA GLU A 69 1.58 -1.07 -13.97
C GLU A 69 1.50 -2.34 -13.12
N ALA A 70 2.31 -2.43 -12.05
CA ALA A 70 2.18 -3.51 -11.08
C ALA A 70 0.85 -3.43 -10.32
N GLU A 71 0.46 -2.22 -9.88
CA GLU A 71 -0.83 -2.02 -9.20
C GLU A 71 -2.02 -2.38 -10.12
N LYS A 72 -2.00 -2.04 -11.41
CA LYS A 72 -3.07 -2.45 -12.33
C LYS A 72 -3.14 -3.98 -12.47
N LYS A 73 -1.99 -4.65 -12.47
CA LYS A 73 -1.92 -6.10 -12.62
C LYS A 73 -2.44 -6.84 -11.37
N ASP A 74 -2.03 -6.40 -10.18
CA ASP A 74 -2.25 -7.14 -8.94
C ASP A 74 -3.33 -6.51 -8.03
N ASN A 75 -3.79 -5.30 -8.35
CA ASN A 75 -4.70 -4.47 -7.56
C ASN A 75 -5.71 -3.67 -8.44
N GLU A 76 -6.05 -4.17 -9.62
CA GLU A 76 -6.83 -3.46 -10.67
C GLU A 76 -8.04 -2.67 -10.15
N LYS A 77 -8.84 -3.29 -9.26
CA LYS A 77 -10.08 -2.71 -8.72
C LYS A 77 -9.87 -1.44 -7.89
N ASN A 78 -8.64 -1.15 -7.51
CA ASN A 78 -8.25 -0.05 -6.64
C ASN A 78 -7.32 0.95 -7.35
N VAL A 79 -7.10 0.81 -8.65
CA VAL A 79 -6.34 1.77 -9.46
C VAL A 79 -7.31 2.50 -10.37
N GLY A 80 -7.18 3.81 -10.50
CA GLY A 80 -8.06 4.59 -11.35
C GLY A 80 -7.54 5.99 -11.63
N THR A 81 -8.44 6.82 -12.14
CA THR A 81 -8.24 8.26 -12.23
C THR A 81 -9.18 8.99 -11.30
N TYR A 82 -8.81 10.18 -10.88
CA TYR A 82 -9.63 11.04 -10.05
C TYR A 82 -9.62 12.49 -10.54
N GLU A 83 -10.71 13.19 -10.24
CA GLU A 83 -10.83 14.64 -10.38
C GLU A 83 -11.48 15.21 -9.11
N ILE A 84 -10.95 16.33 -8.62
CA ILE A 84 -11.51 17.04 -7.47
C ILE A 84 -12.33 18.23 -7.97
N ASP A 85 -13.62 18.24 -7.62
CA ASP A 85 -14.58 19.29 -7.94
C ASP A 85 -15.27 19.75 -6.64
N GLY A 86 -14.84 20.89 -6.11
CA GLY A 86 -15.26 21.39 -4.80
C GLY A 86 -14.91 20.42 -3.65
N ASN A 87 -15.96 19.90 -2.99
CA ASN A 87 -15.88 18.96 -1.86
C ASN A 87 -16.13 17.51 -2.29
N LYS A 88 -15.97 17.21 -3.57
CA LYS A 88 -16.17 15.88 -4.13
C LYS A 88 -14.94 15.45 -4.92
N MET A 89 -14.61 14.18 -4.81
CA MET A 89 -13.63 13.50 -5.65
C MET A 89 -14.37 12.48 -6.50
N LYS A 90 -14.42 12.73 -7.82
CA LYS A 90 -14.99 11.80 -8.80
C LYS A 90 -13.89 10.83 -9.21
N ILE A 91 -14.18 9.53 -9.14
CA ILE A 91 -13.20 8.48 -9.39
C ILE A 91 -13.73 7.56 -10.48
N VAL A 92 -12.88 7.26 -11.45
CA VAL A 92 -13.11 6.21 -12.45
C VAL A 92 -12.05 5.13 -12.25
N TRP A 93 -12.46 3.98 -11.73
CA TRP A 93 -11.57 2.85 -11.51
C TRP A 93 -11.24 2.15 -12.83
N SER A 94 -10.12 1.43 -12.87
CA SER A 94 -9.64 0.72 -14.06
C SER A 94 -10.61 -0.37 -14.53
N ASN A 95 -11.44 -0.89 -13.63
CA ASN A 95 -12.52 -1.83 -13.96
C ASN A 95 -13.79 -1.14 -14.51
N GLY A 96 -13.74 0.17 -14.79
CA GLY A 96 -14.85 0.96 -15.33
C GLY A 96 -15.90 1.38 -14.29
N LYS A 97 -15.76 1.02 -13.02
CA LYS A 97 -16.68 1.50 -11.97
C LYS A 97 -16.39 2.96 -11.66
N GLU A 98 -17.47 3.71 -11.47
CA GLU A 98 -17.40 5.09 -11.02
C GLU A 98 -17.81 5.19 -9.55
N ASN A 99 -17.09 6.04 -8.82
CA ASN A 99 -17.39 6.37 -7.44
C ASN A 99 -17.27 7.87 -7.23
N GLU A 100 -18.00 8.38 -6.25
CA GLU A 100 -17.84 9.73 -5.75
C GLU A 100 -17.51 9.66 -4.27
N TRP A 101 -16.39 10.23 -3.87
CA TRP A 101 -15.99 10.35 -2.47
C TRP A 101 -16.13 11.79 -2.01
N GLY A 102 -16.76 12.00 -0.87
CA GLY A 102 -16.75 13.30 -0.20
C GLY A 102 -15.33 13.63 0.28
N ILE A 103 -14.91 14.88 0.12
CA ILE A 103 -13.67 15.38 0.70
C ILE A 103 -13.94 16.61 1.54
N GLU A 104 -13.19 16.75 2.63
CA GLU A 104 -13.16 17.98 3.41
C GLU A 104 -11.74 18.53 3.43
N LYS A 105 -11.64 19.85 3.44
CA LYS A 105 -10.37 20.56 3.45
C LYS A 105 -10.33 21.55 4.60
N GLU A 106 -9.23 21.57 5.32
CA GLU A 106 -8.92 22.62 6.29
C GLU A 106 -7.64 23.34 5.87
N LYS A 107 -7.68 24.67 5.83
CA LYS A 107 -6.53 25.50 5.43
C LYS A 107 -5.90 25.12 4.08
N GLY A 108 -6.68 24.53 3.18
CA GLY A 108 -6.24 24.10 1.85
C GLY A 108 -5.74 22.66 1.77
N GLU A 109 -5.62 21.95 2.89
CA GLU A 109 -5.18 20.55 2.97
C GLU A 109 -6.39 19.62 3.12
N ILE A 110 -6.36 18.45 2.49
CA ILE A 110 -7.42 17.44 2.62
C ILE A 110 -7.30 16.80 4.01
N THR A 111 -8.37 16.87 4.80
CA THR A 111 -8.43 16.31 6.17
C THR A 111 -9.38 15.12 6.27
N ILE A 112 -10.35 15.01 5.37
CA ILE A 112 -11.27 13.86 5.28
C ILE A 112 -11.39 13.40 3.83
N ILE A 113 -11.37 12.08 3.61
CA ILE A 113 -11.74 11.43 2.35
C ILE A 113 -12.75 10.33 2.67
N ASP A 114 -13.90 10.36 2.00
CA ASP A 114 -14.98 9.37 2.12
C ASP A 114 -15.43 9.16 3.59
N GLY A 115 -15.49 10.24 4.37
CA GLY A 115 -15.84 10.20 5.78
C GLY A 115 -14.77 9.62 6.73
N GLY A 116 -13.59 9.26 6.23
CA GLY A 116 -12.43 8.89 7.06
C GLY A 116 -11.44 10.03 7.19
N ILE A 117 -10.88 10.20 8.40
CA ILE A 117 -9.85 11.20 8.69
C ILE A 117 -8.58 10.77 7.98
N VAL A 118 -7.97 11.69 7.23
CA VAL A 118 -6.71 11.46 6.53
C VAL A 118 -5.59 12.30 7.08
N THR A 119 -4.38 11.73 7.06
CA THR A 119 -3.13 12.42 7.39
C THR A 119 -2.10 12.14 6.31
N VAL A 120 -1.19 13.08 6.08
CA VAL A 120 0.03 12.82 5.30
C VAL A 120 1.05 12.20 6.26
N PRO A 121 1.42 10.92 6.08
CA PRO A 121 2.32 10.26 7.01
C PRO A 121 3.76 10.75 6.87
N ASP A 122 4.50 10.68 7.97
CA ASP A 122 5.95 10.92 7.97
C ASP A 122 6.66 9.90 7.05
N LYS A 123 7.72 10.35 6.38
CA LYS A 123 8.52 9.52 5.48
C LYS A 123 9.74 8.98 6.19
N PHE A 124 10.15 7.76 5.82
CA PHE A 124 11.46 7.22 6.17
C PHE A 124 12.53 7.80 5.26
N GLU A 125 13.68 8.14 5.83
CA GLU A 125 14.86 8.51 5.06
C GLU A 125 15.43 7.29 4.35
N LYS A 126 16.08 7.50 3.20
CA LYS A 126 16.70 6.41 2.46
C LYS A 126 17.81 5.75 3.29
N GLY A 127 17.69 4.44 3.53
CA GLY A 127 18.64 3.69 4.34
C GLY A 127 18.44 3.85 5.85
N GLU A 128 17.35 4.50 6.28
CA GLU A 128 16.88 4.43 7.66
C GLU A 128 16.62 2.97 8.04
N THR A 129 16.86 2.62 9.31
CA THR A 129 16.62 1.28 9.82
C THR A 129 15.72 1.34 11.04
N ILE A 130 14.82 0.37 11.13
CA ILE A 130 13.94 0.19 12.28
C ILE A 130 14.51 -0.95 13.12
N LYS A 131 14.40 -0.85 14.44
CA LYS A 131 14.75 -1.94 15.35
C LYS A 131 13.59 -2.20 16.29
N GLY A 132 13.14 -3.45 16.35
CA GLY A 132 12.10 -3.87 17.28
C GLY A 132 11.35 -5.09 16.78
N LYS A 133 10.58 -5.70 17.68
CA LYS A 133 9.59 -6.72 17.34
C LYS A 133 8.24 -6.02 17.23
N PHE A 134 7.52 -6.24 16.13
CA PHE A 134 6.24 -5.63 15.83
C PHE A 134 5.26 -6.73 15.48
N ALA A 135 4.15 -6.85 16.20
CA ALA A 135 3.23 -7.97 16.02
C ALA A 135 1.79 -7.49 15.93
N ALA A 136 1.05 -8.08 15.01
CA ALA A 136 -0.38 -7.88 14.91
C ALA A 136 -1.10 -9.22 14.65
N LEU A 137 -2.35 -9.27 15.08
CA LEU A 137 -3.28 -10.32 14.65
C LEU A 137 -3.77 -9.97 13.24
N ALA A 138 -3.32 -10.73 12.24
CA ALA A 138 -3.90 -10.73 10.91
C ALA A 138 -5.05 -11.75 10.85
N VAL A 139 -6.28 -11.26 10.72
CA VAL A 139 -7.46 -12.13 10.56
C VAL A 139 -7.70 -12.35 9.08
N SER A 140 -7.54 -13.59 8.60
CA SER A 140 -7.88 -13.99 7.23
C SER A 140 -8.87 -15.16 7.26
N SER A 141 -10.04 -14.98 6.63
CA SER A 141 -11.05 -16.02 6.31
C SER A 141 -11.00 -17.29 7.20
N GLY A 142 -11.58 -17.21 8.40
CA GLY A 142 -11.79 -18.35 9.30
C GLY A 142 -10.62 -18.74 10.21
N PHE A 143 -9.45 -18.09 10.10
CA PHE A 143 -8.30 -18.35 10.96
C PHE A 143 -7.68 -17.04 11.47
N SER A 144 -7.30 -17.03 12.75
CA SER A 144 -6.48 -15.95 13.31
C SER A 144 -5.01 -16.30 13.10
N ARG A 145 -4.29 -15.46 12.35
CA ARG A 145 -2.84 -15.58 12.15
C ARG A 145 -2.17 -14.42 12.87
N VAL A 146 -1.35 -14.70 13.88
CA VAL A 146 -0.43 -13.67 14.38
C VAL A 146 0.73 -13.58 13.39
N GLN A 147 0.96 -12.39 12.84
CA GLN A 147 2.18 -12.09 12.08
C GLN A 147 3.03 -11.15 12.92
N SER A 148 4.24 -11.58 13.23
CA SER A 148 5.25 -10.76 13.91
C SER A 148 6.43 -10.52 12.98
N PHE A 149 6.81 -9.26 12.82
CA PHE A 149 8.05 -8.83 12.18
C PHE A 149 9.08 -8.47 13.24
N VAL A 150 10.27 -9.05 13.16
CA VAL A 150 11.42 -8.64 13.97
C VAL A 150 12.38 -7.90 13.06
N PHE A 151 12.37 -6.56 13.12
CA PHE A 151 13.31 -5.73 12.37
C PHE A 151 14.61 -5.52 13.16
N LYS A 152 15.73 -5.72 12.49
CA LYS A 152 17.09 -5.53 13.02
C LYS A 152 17.71 -4.27 12.42
N LYS A 153 18.62 -3.66 13.19
CA LYS A 153 19.34 -2.43 12.81
C LYS A 153 20.29 -2.62 11.61
N ASP A 154 20.66 -3.85 11.30
CA ASP A 154 21.52 -4.19 10.16
C ASP A 154 20.74 -4.38 8.85
N GLY A 155 19.46 -3.98 8.80
CA GLY A 155 18.62 -4.13 7.61
C GLY A 155 18.09 -5.54 7.40
N LYS A 156 18.15 -6.42 8.41
CA LYS A 156 17.54 -7.76 8.37
C LYS A 156 16.19 -7.80 9.06
N PHE A 157 15.33 -8.71 8.62
CA PHE A 157 14.06 -8.97 9.30
C PHE A 157 13.80 -10.47 9.43
N ASP A 158 13.02 -10.85 10.44
CA ASP A 158 12.42 -12.17 10.56
C ASP A 158 10.90 -12.04 10.60
N VAL A 159 10.19 -12.93 9.91
CA VAL A 159 8.73 -13.08 10.01
C VAL A 159 8.43 -14.35 10.79
N VAL A 160 7.76 -14.17 11.92
CA VAL A 160 7.18 -15.26 12.69
C VAL A 160 5.69 -15.27 12.41
N THR A 161 5.20 -16.33 11.78
CA THR A 161 3.75 -16.54 11.60
C THR A 161 3.31 -17.61 12.58
N SER A 162 2.41 -17.27 13.51
CA SER A 162 1.76 -18.24 14.39
C SER A 162 0.30 -18.40 13.96
N THR A 163 -0.08 -19.60 13.55
CA THR A 163 -1.48 -19.96 13.27
C THR A 163 -2.13 -20.50 14.53
N ALA A 164 -3.11 -19.79 15.09
CA ALA A 164 -3.98 -20.37 16.10
C ALA A 164 -5.10 -21.15 15.38
N VAL A 165 -5.05 -22.48 15.42
CA VAL A 165 -6.11 -23.34 14.87
C VAL A 165 -7.14 -23.58 15.97
N SER A 166 -8.35 -23.04 15.85
CA SER A 166 -9.46 -23.36 16.76
C SER A 166 -10.35 -24.46 16.17
N ASN A 167 -10.04 -25.72 16.47
CA ASN A 167 -10.95 -26.74 17.04
C ASN A 167 -10.45 -28.20 16.91
N ASP A 168 -10.36 -28.85 18.08
CA ASP A 168 -10.60 -30.26 18.45
C ASP A 168 -9.66 -31.45 18.18
N TYR A 169 -8.59 -31.38 17.40
CA TYR A 169 -7.60 -32.49 17.39
C TYR A 169 -6.18 -31.96 17.22
N ALA A 170 -5.33 -32.19 18.22
CA ALA A 170 -3.87 -32.01 18.24
C ALA A 170 -3.33 -30.73 17.55
N SER A 171 -2.97 -29.73 18.35
CA SER A 171 -2.24 -28.54 17.86
C SER A 171 -0.88 -28.94 17.26
N SER A 172 -0.75 -28.89 15.93
CA SER A 172 0.54 -28.87 15.27
C SER A 172 1.05 -27.43 15.20
N TYR A 173 2.12 -27.10 15.92
CA TYR A 173 2.84 -25.85 15.79
C TYR A 173 3.66 -25.90 14.50
N GLY A 174 3.24 -25.18 13.46
CA GLY A 174 4.04 -24.95 12.26
C GLY A 174 4.71 -23.58 12.35
N GLU A 175 5.90 -23.52 12.94
CA GLU A 175 6.71 -22.30 12.92
C GLU A 175 7.39 -22.19 11.54
N ASN A 176 6.83 -21.37 10.65
CA ASN A 176 7.49 -21.01 9.40
C ASN A 176 8.23 -19.71 9.59
N ASN A 177 9.43 -19.78 10.17
CA ASN A 177 10.33 -18.64 10.22
C ASN A 177 10.86 -18.36 8.81
N LYS A 178 10.55 -17.19 8.28
CA LYS A 178 11.10 -16.69 7.01
C LYS A 178 11.77 -15.35 7.28
N GLY A 179 13.07 -15.29 7.07
CA GLY A 179 13.86 -14.08 7.21
C GLY A 179 14.28 -13.48 5.87
N GLY A 180 14.94 -12.34 5.94
CA GLY A 180 15.47 -11.65 4.77
C GLY A 180 16.12 -10.31 5.09
N THR A 181 16.32 -9.50 4.05
CA THR A 181 16.75 -8.10 4.16
C THR A 181 15.61 -7.16 3.82
N TYR A 182 15.62 -5.98 4.41
CA TYR A 182 14.65 -4.94 4.11
C TYR A 182 15.32 -3.60 3.86
N GLU A 183 14.63 -2.76 3.09
CA GLU A 183 15.02 -1.38 2.82
C GLU A 183 13.81 -0.46 2.99
N LEU A 184 14.07 0.75 3.47
CA LEU A 184 13.10 1.82 3.62
C LEU A 184 13.50 3.01 2.74
N GLU A 185 12.51 3.54 2.03
CA GLU A 185 12.62 4.78 1.26
C GLU A 185 11.23 5.42 1.17
N GLY A 186 11.07 6.61 1.75
CA GLY A 186 9.78 7.29 1.80
C GLY A 186 8.77 6.51 2.64
N ASN A 187 7.57 6.29 2.10
CA ASN A 187 6.54 5.43 2.69
C ASN A 187 6.55 4.03 2.07
N THR A 188 7.72 3.53 1.66
CA THR A 188 7.84 2.19 1.06
C THR A 188 8.82 1.31 1.84
N LEU A 189 8.34 0.14 2.24
CA LEU A 189 9.12 -0.99 2.73
C LEU A 189 9.36 -1.94 1.57
N ARG A 190 10.62 -2.33 1.33
CA ARG A 190 10.99 -3.40 0.39
C ARG A 190 11.58 -4.54 1.17
N MET A 191 11.15 -5.77 0.89
CA MET A 191 11.60 -6.98 1.56
C MET A 191 12.12 -7.97 0.52
N GLU A 192 13.31 -8.50 0.76
CA GLU A 192 13.90 -9.59 0.01
C GLU A 192 14.10 -10.77 0.95
N PHE A 193 13.33 -11.83 0.74
CA PHE A 193 13.38 -13.04 1.54
C PHE A 193 14.55 -13.92 1.12
N GLU A 194 15.05 -14.75 2.03
CA GLU A 194 16.12 -15.71 1.76
C GLU A 194 15.76 -16.73 0.66
N ASP A 195 14.46 -16.99 0.44
CA ASP A 195 13.95 -17.83 -0.66
C ASP A 195 13.93 -17.10 -2.03
N GLY A 196 14.45 -15.87 -2.10
CA GLY A 196 14.53 -15.04 -3.30
C GLY A 196 13.24 -14.29 -3.62
N ARG A 197 12.16 -14.48 -2.85
CA ARG A 197 10.92 -13.72 -3.01
C ARG A 197 11.16 -12.25 -2.67
N LYS A 198 10.61 -11.35 -3.47
CA LYS A 198 10.65 -9.90 -3.23
C LYS A 198 9.25 -9.35 -3.05
N GLU A 199 9.06 -8.57 -2.00
CA GLU A 199 7.79 -7.93 -1.67
C GLU A 199 8.02 -6.45 -1.40
N ALA A 200 6.96 -5.67 -1.56
CA ALA A 200 6.93 -4.29 -1.14
C ALA A 200 5.62 -4.01 -0.40
N ALA A 201 5.65 -3.01 0.47
CA ALA A 201 4.48 -2.58 1.22
C ALA A 201 4.54 -1.07 1.43
N THR A 202 3.37 -0.47 1.60
CA THR A 202 3.28 0.92 2.05
C THR A 202 3.48 0.95 3.57
N ILE A 203 4.29 1.87 4.08
CA ILE A 203 4.66 1.92 5.51
C ILE A 203 4.71 3.34 6.08
N THR A 204 4.34 3.48 7.35
CA THR A 204 4.66 4.65 8.19
C THR A 204 4.86 4.24 9.64
N HIS A 205 5.57 5.09 10.39
CA HIS A 205 5.36 5.16 11.83
C HIS A 205 3.97 5.72 12.13
N TRP A 206 3.32 5.19 13.16
CA TRP A 206 2.08 5.75 13.68
C TRP A 206 2.18 5.86 15.20
N LYS A 207 1.93 7.07 15.71
CA LYS A 207 1.94 7.35 17.15
C LYS A 207 0.51 7.21 17.64
N GLN A 208 0.27 6.22 18.49
CA GLN A 208 -0.97 6.09 19.25
C GLN A 208 -0.77 6.62 20.68
N ASP A 209 -1.86 6.90 21.36
CA ASP A 209 -1.86 7.41 22.74
C ASP A 209 -1.37 6.38 23.78
N ASP A 210 -1.13 5.13 23.35
CA ASP A 210 -0.63 4.04 24.21
C ASP A 210 0.87 4.13 24.52
N GLY A 211 1.56 5.12 23.95
CA GLY A 211 2.99 5.36 24.16
C GLY A 211 3.90 4.36 23.44
N LYS A 212 3.33 3.44 22.64
CA LYS A 212 4.10 2.49 21.84
C LYS A 212 4.33 3.04 20.44
N LEU A 213 5.45 2.64 19.84
CA LEU A 213 5.65 2.85 18.42
C LEU A 213 4.79 1.84 17.67
N HIS A 214 3.96 2.29 16.73
CA HIS A 214 3.32 1.41 15.77
C HIS A 214 3.97 1.56 14.41
N LEU A 215 4.05 0.44 13.68
CA LEU A 215 4.19 0.47 12.24
C LEU A 215 2.85 0.19 11.61
N VAL A 216 2.41 1.07 10.72
CA VAL A 216 1.32 0.72 9.81
C VAL A 216 1.96 0.19 8.55
N ILE A 217 1.75 -1.10 8.27
CA ILE A 217 2.23 -1.78 7.06
C ILE A 217 0.99 -2.23 6.30
N ASN A 218 0.80 -1.70 5.09
CA ASN A 218 -0.46 -1.80 4.35
C ASN A 218 -1.64 -1.42 5.25
N ASP A 219 -2.72 -2.18 5.29
CA ASP A 219 -3.95 -1.89 6.04
C ASP A 219 -3.91 -2.32 7.52
N SER A 220 -2.74 -2.67 8.06
CA SER A 220 -2.59 -3.24 9.40
C SER A 220 -1.63 -2.43 10.28
N SER A 221 -2.00 -2.25 11.56
CA SER A 221 -1.16 -1.61 12.59
C SER A 221 -0.48 -2.66 13.46
N PHE A 222 0.84 -2.56 13.58
CA PHE A 222 1.70 -3.45 14.33
C PHE A 222 2.34 -2.67 15.50
N PRO A 223 1.81 -2.79 16.73
CA PRO A 223 2.48 -2.26 17.92
C PRO A 223 3.86 -2.88 18.12
N GLN A 224 4.79 -2.09 18.61
CA GLN A 224 6.07 -2.60 19.11
C GLN A 224 5.85 -3.42 20.39
N GLU A 225 6.42 -4.61 20.41
CA GLU A 225 6.53 -5.47 21.59
C GLU A 225 7.79 -5.13 22.39
N ASP A 226 7.71 -5.35 23.70
CA ASP A 226 8.79 -5.12 24.67
C ASP A 226 9.88 -6.22 24.61
#